data_AF-A0A528PHM0-F1
#
_entry.id   AF-A0A528PHM0-F1
#
_cell.length_a   1.000
_cell.length_b   1.000
_cell.length_c   1.000
_cell.angle_alpha   90.00
_cell.angle_beta   90.00
_cell.angle_gamma   90.00
#
_symmetry.space_group_name_H-M   'P 1'
#
loop_
_entity.id
_entity.type
_entity.pdbx_description
1 polymer ?
#
loop_
_entity_poly.entity_id
_entity_poly.type
_entity_poly.pdbx_seq_one_letter_code
_entity_poly.pdbx_strand_id
1 'polypeptide(L)' 'MSRKYLVDTHILLWVLNADSRLSDHHRDIFLAGEDVIVSAISVAEIAIKKSLGKVTFAGNISEILRSNGIP' A
#
# COMPACT_ATOMS: atom_id res chain seq x y z
N MET A 1 5.78 -22.76 -6.25
CA MET A 1 5.01 -21.56 -6.62
C MET A 1 5.08 -20.60 -5.44
N SER A 2 5.70 -19.43 -5.59
CA SER A 2 5.67 -18.41 -4.53
C SER A 2 4.25 -17.89 -4.36
N ARG A 3 3.84 -17.56 -3.13
CA ARG A 3 2.53 -16.94 -2.89
C ARG A 3 2.58 -15.49 -3.35
N LYS A 4 1.51 -15.04 -4.01
CA LYS A 4 1.35 -13.64 -4.44
C LYS A 4 0.18 -13.01 -3.74
N TYR A 5 0.37 -11.79 -3.26
CA TYR A 5 -0.63 -11.04 -2.52
C TYR A 5 -1.02 -9.79 -3.30
N LEU A 6 -2.30 -9.70 -3.66
CA LEU A 6 -2.88 -8.45 -4.16
C LEU A 6 -3.32 -7.60 -2.99
N VAL A 7 -2.74 -6.40 -2.88
CA VAL A 7 -3.04 -5.48 -1.78
C VAL A 7 -4.28 -4.67 -2.09
N ASP A 8 -5.25 -4.70 -1.19
CA ASP A 8 -6.39 -3.79 -1.24
C ASP A 8 -5.96 -2.35 -0.90
N THR A 9 -6.63 -1.36 -1.47
CA THR A 9 -6.40 0.06 -1.23
C THR A 9 -6.32 0.41 0.27
N HIS A 10 -7.20 -0.15 1.12
CA HIS A 10 -7.20 0.20 2.55
C HIS A 10 -6.00 -0.39 3.30
N ILE A 11 -5.55 -1.59 2.95
CA ILE A 11 -4.34 -2.21 3.52
C ILE A 11 -3.12 -1.36 3.18
N LEU A 12 -3.01 -0.94 1.92
CA LEU A 12 -1.91 -0.06 1.50
C LEU A 12 -1.91 1.25 2.29
N LEU A 13 -3.07 1.88 2.50
CA LEU A 13 -3.17 3.10 3.32
C LEU A 13 -2.76 2.87 4.77
N TRP A 14 -3.06 1.72 5.35
CA TRP A 14 -2.65 1.38 6.72
C TRP A 14 -1.15 1.15 6.82
N VAL A 15 -0.55 0.45 5.85
CA VAL A 15 0.91 0.27 5.77
C VAL A 15 1.62 1.62 5.72
N LEU A 16 1.17 2.52 4.84
CA LEU A 16 1.78 3.84 4.63
C LEU A 16 1.74 4.76 5.87
N ASN A 17 0.75 4.56 6.74
CA ASN A 17 0.55 5.37 7.94
C ASN A 17 0.95 4.65 9.23
N ALA A 18 1.58 3.47 9.14
CA ALA A 18 1.85 2.59 10.27
C ALA A 18 0.62 2.38 11.18
N ASP A 19 -0.57 2.32 10.56
CA ASP A 19 -1.87 2.35 11.25
C ASP A 19 -2.05 1.10 12.13
N SER A 20 -2.58 1.28 13.33
CA SER A 20 -2.78 0.20 14.31
C SER A 20 -3.82 -0.83 13.87
N ARG A 21 -4.65 -0.52 12.87
CA ARG A 21 -5.62 -1.47 12.29
C ARG A 21 -4.96 -2.55 11.44
N LEU A 22 -3.72 -2.35 11.02
CA LEU A 22 -2.95 -3.37 10.31
C LEU A 22 -2.53 -4.48 11.27
N SER A 23 -3.14 -5.65 11.14
CA SER A 23 -2.81 -6.81 11.98
C SER A 23 -1.38 -7.31 11.74
N ASP A 24 -0.83 -8.00 12.75
CA ASP A 24 0.52 -8.55 12.70
C ASP A 24 0.71 -9.50 11.53
N HIS A 25 -0.29 -10.33 11.21
CA HIS A 25 -0.22 -11.21 10.04
C HIS A 25 -0.01 -10.46 8.72
N HIS A 26 -0.69 -9.31 8.53
CA HIS A 26 -0.48 -8.52 7.32
C HIS A 26 0.91 -7.88 7.34
N ARG A 27 1.36 -7.36 8.49
CA ARG A 27 2.72 -6.81 8.64
C ARG A 27 3.77 -7.84 8.26
N ASP A 28 3.62 -9.08 8.72
CA ASP A 28 4.53 -10.17 8.43
C ASP A 28 4.60 -10.48 6.93
N ILE A 29 3.49 -10.39 6.18
CA ILE A 29 3.50 -10.56 4.72
C ILE A 29 4.37 -9.48 4.05
N PHE A 30 4.24 -8.22 4.46
CA PHE A 30 5.07 -7.13 3.92
C PHE A 30 6.54 -7.25 4.34
N LEU A 31 6.83 -7.73 5.56
CA LEU A 31 8.18 -7.87 6.09
C LEU A 31 8.92 -9.12 5.58
N ALA A 32 8.20 -10.20 5.30
CA ALA A 32 8.76 -11.46 4.83
C ALA A 32 9.29 -11.39 3.38
N GLY A 33 9.06 -10.28 2.67
CA GLY A 33 9.46 -10.11 1.28
C GLY A 33 8.68 -11.01 0.31
N GLU A 34 7.44 -11.35 0.66
CA GLU A 34 6.51 -12.04 -0.24
C GLU A 34 6.22 -11.20 -1.49
N ASP A 35 5.77 -11.83 -2.58
CA ASP A 35 5.43 -11.13 -3.82
C ASP A 35 4.15 -10.31 -3.63
N VAL A 36 4.31 -9.04 -3.30
CA VAL A 36 3.23 -8.08 -3.10
C VAL A 36 3.00 -7.29 -4.39
N ILE A 37 1.78 -7.32 -4.90
CA ILE A 37 1.36 -6.55 -6.08
C ILE A 37 0.32 -5.50 -5.70
N VAL A 38 0.45 -4.30 -6.29
CA VAL A 38 -0.49 -3.20 -6.13
C VAL A 38 -1.17 -2.91 -7.46
N SER A 39 -2.50 -2.81 -7.44
CA SER A 39 -3.26 -2.43 -8.63
C SER A 39 -3.03 -0.97 -8.98
N ALA A 40 -2.81 -0.68 -10.27
CA ALA A 40 -2.75 0.70 -10.78
C ALA A 40 -4.04 1.49 -10.46
N ILE A 41 -5.20 0.81 -10.38
CA ILE A 41 -6.47 1.44 -10.00
C ILE A 41 -6.46 1.86 -8.53
N SER A 42 -5.88 1.06 -7.63
CA SER A 42 -5.73 1.44 -6.21
C SER A 42 -4.84 2.67 -6.05
N VAL A 43 -3.78 2.80 -6.86
CA VAL A 43 -2.93 3.99 -6.88
C VAL A 43 -3.72 5.23 -7.31
N ALA A 44 -4.50 5.11 -8.39
CA ALA A 44 -5.36 6.20 -8.88
C ALA A 44 -6.42 6.59 -7.84
N GLU A 45 -7.06 5.62 -7.19
CA GLU A 45 -8.03 5.83 -6.12
C GLU A 45 -7.43 6.62 -4.95
N ILE A 46 -6.23 6.25 -4.49
CA ILE A 46 -5.51 6.96 -3.41
C ILE A 46 -5.18 8.39 -3.84
N ALA A 47 -4.66 8.58 -5.07
CA ALA A 47 -4.31 9.89 -5.58
C ALA A 47 -5.53 10.83 -5.64
N ILE A 48 -6.68 10.33 -6.13
CA ILE A 48 -7.95 11.06 -6.18
C ILE A 48 -8.45 11.37 -4.76
N LYS A 49 -8.43 10.40 -3.85
CA LYS A 49 -8.87 10.62 -2.46
C LYS A 49 -7.98 11.66 -1.76
N LYS A 50 -6.67 11.66 -2.04
CA LYS A 50 -5.72 12.62 -1.47
C LYS A 50 -5.96 14.03 -2.00
N SER A 51 -6.20 14.19 -3.31
CA SER A 51 -6.50 15.52 -3.88
C SER A 51 -7.81 16.10 -3.35
N LEU A 52 -8.77 15.24 -2.98
CA LEU A 52 -10.01 15.64 -2.31
C LEU A 52 -9.87 15.85 -0.79
N GLY A 53 -8.68 15.67 -0.20
CA GLY A 53 -8.47 15.79 1.24
C GLY A 53 -9.11 14.68 2.09
N LYS A 54 -9.54 13.57 1.47
CA LYS A 54 -10.21 12.45 2.15
C LYS A 54 -9.24 11.46 2.80
N VAL A 55 -7.97 11.47 2.39
CA VAL A 55 -6.89 10.69 3.00
C VAL A 55 -5.67 11.57 3.19
N THR A 56 -4.92 11.33 4.27
CA THR A 56 -3.74 12.10 4.63
C THR A 56 -2.58 11.15 4.88
N PHE A 57 -1.49 11.34 4.15
CA PHE A 57 -0.20 10.69 4.35
C PHE A 57 0.90 11.54 3.70
N ALA A 58 2.14 11.43 4.17
CA ALA A 58 3.27 12.16 3.62
C ALA A 58 3.74 11.58 2.27
N GLY A 59 4.14 12.43 1.32
CA GLY A 59 4.74 12.00 0.06
C GLY A 59 3.78 11.66 -1.09
N ASN A 60 4.31 11.31 -2.26
CA ASN A 60 3.53 10.89 -3.43
C ASN A 60 3.42 9.36 -3.46
N ILE A 61 2.22 8.81 -3.63
CA ILE A 61 2.00 7.36 -3.61
C ILE A 61 2.84 6.62 -4.65
N SER A 62 2.95 7.14 -5.87
CA SER A 62 3.69 6.50 -6.95
C SER A 62 5.20 6.50 -6.69
N GLU A 63 5.72 7.53 -6.02
CA GLU A 63 7.12 7.61 -5.62
C GLU A 63 7.42 6.65 -4.47
N ILE A 64 6.52 6.54 -3.49
CA ILE A 64 6.64 5.59 -2.39
C ILE A 64 6.66 4.16 -2.93
N LEU A 65 5.74 3.79 -3.83
CA LEU A 65 5.73 2.45 -4.41
C LEU A 65 7.02 2.15 -5.18
N ARG A 66 7.47 3.09 -6.03
CA ARG A 66 8.73 2.94 -6.79
C ARG A 66 9.95 2.76 -5.90
N SER A 67 10.07 3.54 -4.82
CA SER A 67 11.19 3.43 -3.87
C SER A 67 11.19 2.12 -3.08
N ASN A 68 10.04 1.43 -2.99
CA ASN A 68 9.90 0.11 -2.39
C ASN A 68 9.92 -1.04 -3.42
N GLY A 69 10.32 -0.77 -4.66
CA GLY A 69 10.43 -1.80 -5.71
C GLY A 69 9.09 -2.33 -6.22
N ILE A 70 7.98 -1.64 -5.92
CA ILE A 70 6.66 -1.96 -6.43
C ILE A 70 6.46 -1.18 -7.75
N PRO A 71 6.25 -1.88 -8.89
CA PRO A 71 6.16 -1.26 -10.21
C PRO A 71 4.93 -0.34 -10.37
#